data_AF-A0A1Z9Q9L3-F1
#
_entry.id   AF-A0A1Z9Q9L3-F1
#
_cell.length_a   1.000
_cell.length_b   1.000
_cell.length_c   1.000
_cell.angle_alpha   90.00
_cell.angle_beta   90.00
_cell.angle_gamma   90.00
#
_symmetry.space_group_name_H-M   'P 1'
#
loop_
_entity.id
_entity.type
_entity.pdbx_description
1 polymer ?
#
loop_
_entity_poly.entity_id
_entity_poly.type
_entity_poly.pdbx_seq_one_letter_code
_entity_poly.pdbx_strand_id
1 'polypeptide(L)' 'MPIQGFTFADATPVIGNEIAKVVHWKGDPDLGALSGRPVRLGFELTDADLFASRFAVGD' A
#
# COMPACT_ATOMS: atom_id res chain seq x y z
N MET A 1 -6.26 -13.14 7.57
CA MET A 1 -5.10 -13.66 6.80
C MET A 1 -4.68 -12.59 5.81
N PRO A 2 -3.38 -12.45 5.50
CA PRO A 2 -2.91 -11.49 4.52
C PRO A 2 -3.51 -11.81 3.13
N ILE A 3 -3.72 -10.77 2.32
CA ILE A 3 -4.24 -10.91 0.95
C ILE A 3 -3.04 -11.12 0.02
N GLN A 4 -3.03 -12.24 -0.70
CA GLN A 4 -1.96 -12.58 -1.64
C GLN A 4 -1.77 -11.46 -2.69
N GLY A 5 -0.52 -11.07 -2.96
CA GLY A 5 -0.19 -9.93 -3.83
C GLY A 5 -0.21 -8.57 -3.12
N PHE A 6 -0.84 -8.48 -1.94
CA PHE A 6 -0.89 -7.26 -1.13
C PHE A 6 -0.26 -7.46 0.26
N THR A 7 0.74 -8.33 0.35
CA THR A 7 1.47 -8.63 1.59
C THR A 7 2.68 -7.69 1.77
N PHE A 8 3.28 -7.66 2.97
CA PHE A 8 4.53 -6.91 3.18
C PHE A 8 5.69 -7.43 2.33
N ALA A 9 5.75 -8.74 2.06
CA ALA A 9 6.76 -9.33 1.18
C ALA A 9 6.58 -8.90 -0.30
N ASP A 10 5.34 -8.59 -0.68
CA ASP A 10 4.99 -8.11 -2.02
C ASP A 10 5.11 -6.59 -2.14
N ALA A 11 5.11 -5.83 -1.03
CA ALA A 11 5.20 -4.38 -1.07
C ALA A 11 6.59 -3.90 -1.54
N THR A 12 6.61 -2.84 -2.35
CA THR A 12 7.85 -2.11 -2.68
C THR A 12 8.14 -1.12 -1.56
N PRO A 13 9.35 -1.14 -0.96
CA PRO A 13 9.68 -0.22 0.12
C PRO A 13 9.53 1.25 -0.27
N VAL A 14 8.89 2.01 0.61
CA VAL A 14 8.73 3.46 0.47
C VAL A 14 9.85 4.13 1.26
N ILE A 15 10.77 4.79 0.55
CA ILE A 15 11.92 5.49 1.15
C ILE A 15 11.91 6.95 0.71
N GLY A 16 12.33 7.86 1.57
CA GLY A 16 12.46 9.29 1.28
C GLY A 16 11.53 10.15 2.14
N ASN A 17 11.47 11.44 1.82
CA ASN A 17 10.66 12.43 2.51
C ASN A 17 9.66 13.06 1.52
N GLU A 18 8.60 12.31 1.22
CA GLU A 18 7.60 12.70 0.23
C GLU A 18 6.22 12.76 0.87
N ILE A 19 5.46 13.81 0.60
CA ILE A 19 4.10 13.99 1.14
C ILE A 19 3.07 13.21 0.32
N ALA A 20 3.38 12.94 -0.96
CA ALA A 20 2.49 12.24 -1.89
C ALA A 20 3.26 11.18 -2.69
N LYS A 21 3.48 10.03 -2.06
CA LYS A 21 4.11 8.86 -2.67
C LYS A 21 3.07 7.80 -3.02
N VAL A 22 3.07 7.35 -4.27
CA VAL A 22 2.27 6.17 -4.67
C VAL A 22 2.99 4.91 -4.17
N VAL A 23 2.23 4.04 -3.51
CA VAL A 23 2.72 2.74 -3.03
C VAL A 23 2.45 1.69 -4.10
N HIS A 24 3.44 0.84 -4.36
CA HIS A 24 3.36 -0.22 -5.37
C HIS A 24 3.64 -1.58 -4.74
N TRP A 25 3.02 -2.62 -5.31
CA TRP A 25 3.34 -4.01 -5.00
C TRP A 25 4.04 -4.66 -6.20
N LYS A 26 4.88 -5.66 -5.92
CA LYS A 26 5.57 -6.47 -6.91
C LYS A 26 4.54 -7.18 -7.78
N GLY A 27 4.79 -7.20 -9.10
CA GLY A 27 3.89 -7.82 -10.07
C GLY A 27 2.65 -6.99 -10.41
N ASP A 28 2.55 -5.76 -9.87
CA ASP A 28 1.49 -4.79 -10.17
C ASP A 28 0.06 -5.37 -10.12
N PRO A 29 -0.35 -5.96 -8.98
CA PRO A 29 -1.68 -6.54 -8.84
C PRO A 29 -2.77 -5.46 -8.86
N ASP A 30 -3.92 -5.81 -9.42
CA ASP A 30 -5.10 -4.91 -9.46
C ASP A 30 -5.72 -4.75 -8.07
N LEU A 31 -5.44 -3.62 -7.41
CA LEU A 31 -6.04 -3.24 -6.13
C LEU A 31 -7.56 -3.01 -6.24
N GLY A 32 -8.04 -2.58 -7.42
CA GLY A 32 -9.45 -2.34 -7.70
C GLY A 32 -10.31 -3.60 -7.55
N ALA A 33 -9.73 -4.78 -7.75
CA ALA A 33 -10.38 -6.07 -7.52
C ALA A 33 -10.84 -6.31 -6.06
N LEU A 34 -10.33 -5.52 -5.10
CA LEU A 34 -10.75 -5.55 -3.69
C LEU A 34 -11.89 -4.58 -3.36
N SER A 35 -12.35 -3.77 -4.32
CA SER A 35 -13.41 -2.78 -4.10
C SER A 35 -14.69 -3.44 -3.56
N GLY A 36 -15.37 -2.73 -2.65
CA GLY A 36 -16.58 -3.21 -1.96
C GLY A 36 -16.32 -4.25 -0.86
N ARG A 37 -15.08 -4.64 -0.60
CA ARG A 37 -14.71 -5.57 0.48
C ARG A 37 -14.03 -4.80 1.61
N PRO A 38 -14.51 -4.93 2.86
CA PRO A 38 -13.78 -4.39 4.01
C PRO A 38 -12.40 -5.02 4.11
N VAL A 39 -11.36 -4.19 4.15
CA VAL A 39 -9.96 -4.61 4.33
C VAL A 39 -9.36 -3.97 5.57
N ARG A 40 -8.29 -4.57 6.09
CA ARG A 40 -7.45 -3.97 7.12
C ARG A 40 -6.14 -3.56 6.46
N LEU A 41 -5.82 -2.27 6.51
CA LEU A 41 -4.52 -1.77 6.08
C LEU A 41 -3.48 -2.01 7.18
N GLY A 42 -2.35 -2.60 6.80
CA GLY A 42 -1.19 -2.77 7.66
C GLY A 42 -0.04 -1.89 7.18
N PHE A 43 0.69 -1.29 8.11
CA PHE A 43 1.88 -0.49 7.83
C PHE A 43 3.06 -1.09 8.62
N GLU A 44 4.16 -1.39 7.92
CA GLU A 44 5.44 -1.76 8.52
C GLU A 44 6.37 -0.55 8.38
N LEU A 45 6.64 0.12 9.51
CA LEU A 45 7.40 1.37 9.54
C LEU A 45 8.73 1.16 10.24
N THR A 46 9.80 1.64 9.63
CA THR A 46 11.15 1.69 10.21
C THR A 46 11.66 3.10 10.04
N ASP A 47 12.04 3.76 11.14
CA ASP A 47 12.57 5.13 11.15
C ASP A 47 11.71 6.12 10.33
N ALA A 48 10.40 6.08 10.55
CA ALA A 48 9.42 6.83 9.76
C ALA A 48 8.18 7.20 10.59
N ASP A 49 7.60 8.35 10.25
CA ASP A 49 6.30 8.81 10.75
C ASP A 49 5.25 8.74 9.63
N LEU A 50 4.11 8.13 9.91
CA LEU A 50 2.95 8.11 9.01
C LEU A 50 1.91 9.13 9.47
N PHE A 51 1.74 10.21 8.71
CA PHE A 51 0.75 11.24 9.03
C PHE A 51 -0.63 10.95 8.42
N ALA A 52 -0.69 10.65 7.12
CA ALA A 52 -1.94 10.42 6.40
C ALA A 52 -1.74 9.42 5.25
N SER A 53 -2.81 8.71 4.93
CA SER A 53 -2.88 7.80 3.78
C SER A 53 -4.26 7.91 3.13
N ARG A 54 -4.34 7.72 1.80
CA ARG A 54 -5.60 7.67 1.06
C ARG A 54 -5.51 6.64 -0.06
N PHE A 55 -6.64 6.09 -0.47
CA PHE A 55 -6.76 5.48 -1.80
C PHE A 55 -6.89 6.60 -2.84
N ALA A 56 -6.15 6.48 -3.94
CA ALA A 56 -6.29 7.38 -5.09
C ALA A 56 -6.98 6.62 -6.23
N VAL A 57 -7.72 7.36 -7.05
CA VAL A 57 -8.22 6.83 -8.34
C VAL A 57 -6.99 6.70 -9.25
N GLY A 58 -6.80 5.53 -9.86
CA GLY A 58 -5.76 5.35 -10.90
C GLY A 58 -6.15 6.10 -12.17
N ASP A 59 -5.16 6.71 -12.82
CA ASP A 59 -5.32 7.32 -14.15
C ASP A 59 -5.51 6.25 -15.24
#